data_AF-A0A826CHT9-F1
#
_entry.id   AF-A0A826CHT9-F1
#
_cell.length_a   1.000
_cell.length_b   1.000
_cell.length_c   1.000
_cell.angle_alpha   90.00
_cell.angle_beta   90.00
_cell.angle_gamma   90.00
#
_symmetry.space_group_name_H-M   'P 1'
#
loop_
_entity.id
_entity.type
_entity.pdbx_description
1 polymer ?
#
loop_
_entity_poly.entity_id
_entity_poly.type
_entity_poly.pdbx_seq_one_letter_code
_entity_poly.pdbx_strand_id
1 'polypeptide(L)'
;MSKNKVKQDEAMSKNKVKQGQFMSKIKSKWGRNISKVQFFVGCFIILVILAMDFFNKPSDFGLNMMNINWSLFNILAVIFLYLLTFKNIEARTISKEKNKENIVNALLEECYTNINTLIDSLVAIKMKVTEESINEAMDIAFPNDNLIQDLIKDGLLTEKELMDYNSIKASFKRTVSFSRFMVLKLEDDIKTDIEKVYKGYKTELETLVSSALEQLKLKGLPK
;
A
#
# COMPACT_ATOMS: atom_id res chain seq x y z
N MET A 1 -8.98 -4.17 37.27
CA MET A 1 -7.62 -4.47 36.74
C MET A 1 -7.51 -4.51 35.20
N SER A 2 -8.61 -4.53 34.42
CA SER A 2 -8.56 -4.70 32.95
C SER A 2 -8.12 -3.45 32.14
N LYS A 3 -8.52 -2.23 32.54
CA LYS A 3 -8.24 -1.01 31.74
C LYS A 3 -6.76 -0.59 31.65
N ASN A 4 -5.94 -0.95 32.65
CA ASN A 4 -4.51 -0.61 32.62
C ASN A 4 -3.70 -1.52 31.68
N LYS A 5 -4.10 -2.78 31.51
CA LYS A 5 -3.46 -3.70 30.56
C LYS A 5 -3.69 -3.27 29.12
N VAL A 6 -4.94 -2.94 28.76
CA VAL A 6 -5.31 -2.50 27.41
C VAL A 6 -4.57 -1.22 27.01
N LYS A 7 -4.42 -0.24 27.92
CA LYS A 7 -3.63 0.98 27.65
C LYS A 7 -2.13 0.70 27.52
N GLN A 8 -1.60 -0.27 28.26
CA GLN A 8 -0.21 -0.69 28.14
C GLN A 8 0.06 -1.37 26.80
N ASP A 9 -0.86 -2.23 26.36
CA ASP A 9 -0.75 -2.98 25.10
C ASP A 9 -0.90 -2.06 23.88
N GLU A 10 -1.80 -1.06 23.93
CA GLU A 10 -1.91 -0.02 22.89
C GLU A 10 -0.66 0.87 22.82
N ALA A 11 -0.11 1.27 23.96
CA ALA A 11 1.11 2.08 24.00
C ALA A 11 2.32 1.30 23.46
N MET A 12 2.42 0.01 23.78
CA MET A 12 3.49 -0.87 23.32
C MET A 12 3.36 -1.16 21.81
N SER A 13 2.13 -1.32 21.30
CA SER A 13 1.84 -1.45 19.87
C SER A 13 2.22 -0.18 19.09
N LYS A 14 1.78 0.99 19.55
CA LYS A 14 2.12 2.28 18.91
C LYS A 14 3.62 2.55 18.88
N ASN A 15 4.36 2.15 19.92
CA ASN A 15 5.81 2.36 19.98
C ASN A 15 6.57 1.42 19.02
N LYS A 16 6.11 0.17 18.88
CA LYS A 16 6.64 -0.78 17.88
C LYS A 16 6.37 -0.31 16.44
N VAL A 17 5.18 0.23 16.16
CA VAL A 17 4.84 0.79 14.84
C VAL A 17 5.73 1.99 14.51
N LYS A 18 5.95 2.91 15.47
CA LYS A 18 6.84 4.06 15.29
C LYS A 18 8.30 3.65 15.09
N GLN A 19 8.80 2.67 15.84
CA GLN A 19 10.17 2.15 15.66
C GLN A 19 10.32 1.45 14.29
N GLY A 20 9.32 0.67 13.86
CA GLY A 20 9.31 0.03 12.54
C GLY A 20 9.32 1.03 11.39
N GLN A 21 8.52 2.09 11.48
CA GLN A 21 8.50 3.18 10.49
C GLN A 21 9.81 3.99 10.47
N PHE A 22 10.45 4.20 11.62
CA PHE A 22 11.73 4.91 11.70
C PHE A 22 12.87 4.05 11.12
N MET A 23 12.92 2.77 11.44
CA MET A 23 13.91 1.83 10.91
C MET A 23 13.73 1.59 9.40
N SER A 24 12.49 1.53 8.89
CA SER A 24 12.24 1.41 7.44
C SER A 24 12.62 2.69 6.68
N LYS A 25 12.39 3.88 7.26
CA LYS A 25 12.89 5.15 6.73
C LYS A 25 14.42 5.21 6.72
N ILE A 26 15.10 4.73 7.77
CA ILE A 26 16.57 4.70 7.81
C ILE A 26 17.13 3.70 6.79
N LYS A 27 16.57 2.48 6.71
CA LYS A 27 17.03 1.43 5.79
C LYS A 27 16.83 1.82 4.32
N SER A 28 15.68 2.45 4.00
CA SER A 28 15.43 2.99 2.65
C SER A 28 16.28 4.21 2.31
N LYS A 29 16.63 5.05 3.29
CA LYS A 29 17.57 6.18 3.11
C LYS A 29 19.00 5.69 2.92
N TRP A 30 19.43 4.65 3.64
CA TRP A 30 20.74 4.02 3.51
C TRP A 30 20.93 3.24 2.20
N GLY A 31 19.98 2.42 1.77
CA GLY A 31 20.06 1.70 0.49
C GLY A 31 20.07 2.65 -0.73
N ARG A 32 19.36 3.78 -0.64
CA ARG A 32 19.35 4.84 -1.66
C ARG A 32 20.66 5.64 -1.68
N ASN A 33 21.33 5.79 -0.54
CA ASN A 33 22.64 6.43 -0.48
C ASN A 33 23.77 5.51 -0.94
N ILE A 34 23.70 4.21 -0.62
CA ILE A 34 24.68 3.22 -1.10
C ILE A 34 24.64 3.09 -2.63
N SER A 35 23.46 3.07 -3.24
CA SER A 35 23.33 3.05 -4.71
C SER A 35 23.85 4.33 -5.38
N LYS A 36 23.61 5.50 -4.77
CA LYS A 36 24.20 6.77 -5.24
C LYS A 36 25.73 6.76 -5.12
N VAL A 37 26.27 6.34 -3.99
CA VAL A 37 27.72 6.24 -3.78
C VAL A 37 28.36 5.27 -4.77
N GLN A 38 27.75 4.10 -4.99
CA GLN A 38 28.22 3.13 -6.00
C GLN A 38 28.18 3.70 -7.42
N PHE A 39 27.15 4.47 -7.77
CA PHE A 39 27.06 5.16 -9.06
C PHE A 39 28.14 6.23 -9.23
N PHE A 40 28.35 7.08 -8.22
CA PHE A 40 29.40 8.10 -8.25
C PHE A 40 30.81 7.50 -8.30
N VAL A 41 31.07 6.43 -7.54
CA VAL A 41 32.36 5.72 -7.56
C VAL A 41 32.57 5.04 -8.92
N GLY A 42 31.55 4.42 -9.51
CA GLY A 42 31.62 3.83 -10.84
C GLY A 42 31.93 4.85 -11.94
N CYS A 43 31.21 5.98 -11.96
CA CYS A 43 31.49 7.07 -12.90
C CYS A 43 32.87 7.69 -12.68
N PHE A 44 33.32 7.80 -11.43
CA PHE A 44 34.65 8.31 -11.11
C PHE A 44 35.76 7.38 -11.62
N ILE A 45 35.62 6.07 -11.46
CA ILE A 45 36.57 5.08 -11.98
C ILE A 45 36.68 5.18 -13.51
N ILE A 46 35.55 5.26 -14.21
CA ILE A 46 35.52 5.41 -15.68
C ILE A 46 36.20 6.72 -16.11
N LEU A 47 35.92 7.83 -15.43
CA LEU A 47 36.58 9.12 -15.71
C LEU A 47 38.09 9.08 -15.46
N VAL A 48 38.54 8.41 -14.39
CA VAL A 48 39.97 8.23 -14.10
C VAL A 48 40.64 7.42 -15.20
N ILE A 49 40.02 6.35 -15.68
CA ILE A 49 40.57 5.53 -16.77
C ILE A 49 40.64 6.34 -18.08
N LEU A 50 39.58 7.08 -18.42
CA LEU A 50 39.58 7.96 -19.60
C LEU A 50 40.64 9.07 -19.49
N ALA A 51 40.85 9.63 -18.30
CA ALA A 51 41.90 10.62 -18.07
C ALA A 51 43.29 9.99 -18.20
N MET A 52 43.51 8.78 -17.65
CA MET A 52 44.78 8.07 -17.78
C MET A 52 45.11 7.74 -19.24
N ASP A 53 44.09 7.42 -20.05
CA ASP A 53 44.19 7.21 -21.50
C ASP A 53 44.51 8.53 -22.24
N PHE A 54 43.78 9.61 -21.95
CA PHE A 54 44.01 10.95 -22.54
C PHE A 54 45.43 11.46 -22.31
N PHE A 55 46.00 11.22 -21.12
CA PHE A 55 47.36 11.64 -20.80
C PHE A 55 48.44 10.64 -21.24
N ASN A 56 48.09 9.50 -21.83
CA ASN A 56 49.03 8.48 -22.34
C ASN A 56 50.12 8.05 -21.32
N LYS A 57 49.85 8.23 -20.02
CA LYS A 57 50.79 8.02 -18.91
C LYS A 57 51.23 6.58 -18.65
N PRO A 58 50.58 5.50 -19.15
CA PRO A 58 51.12 4.17 -18.90
C PRO A 58 52.51 3.95 -19.52
N SER A 59 52.81 4.69 -20.60
CA SER A 59 54.13 4.66 -21.24
C SER A 59 55.22 5.27 -20.36
N ASP A 60 54.89 6.25 -19.50
CA ASP A 60 55.83 6.91 -18.59
C ASP A 60 56.17 6.04 -17.36
N PHE A 61 55.33 5.06 -17.04
CA PHE A 61 55.53 4.13 -15.93
C PHE A 61 56.30 2.85 -16.32
N GLY A 62 56.83 2.77 -17.55
CA GLY A 62 57.64 1.62 -18.00
C GLY A 62 56.86 0.31 -18.15
N LEU A 63 55.52 0.37 -18.14
CA LEU A 63 54.67 -0.78 -18.41
C LEU A 63 54.57 -0.96 -19.93
N ASN A 64 55.10 -2.08 -20.43
CA ASN A 64 55.10 -2.41 -21.86
C ASN A 64 53.66 -2.73 -22.31
N MET A 65 52.92 -1.70 -22.72
CA MET A 65 51.49 -1.76 -23.07
C MET A 65 51.20 -2.45 -24.42
N MET A 66 52.12 -3.27 -24.94
CA MET A 66 51.97 -3.89 -26.26
C MET A 66 50.90 -4.98 -26.34
N ASN A 67 50.30 -5.40 -25.20
CA ASN A 67 49.42 -6.58 -25.15
C ASN A 67 48.08 -6.40 -24.41
N ILE A 68 47.73 -5.19 -23.95
CA ILE A 68 46.39 -4.97 -23.40
C ILE A 68 45.45 -4.72 -24.57
N ASN A 69 44.59 -5.69 -24.85
CA ASN A 69 43.56 -5.55 -25.87
C ASN A 69 42.52 -4.53 -25.38
N TRP A 70 42.74 -3.25 -25.69
CA TRP A 70 41.87 -2.13 -25.35
C TRP A 70 40.42 -2.32 -25.81
N SER A 71 40.20 -3.15 -26.84
CA SER A 71 38.86 -3.58 -27.26
C SER A 71 38.15 -4.36 -26.14
N LEU A 72 38.84 -5.28 -25.44
CA LEU A 72 38.27 -6.01 -24.31
C LEU A 72 37.91 -5.07 -23.15
N PHE A 73 38.71 -4.04 -22.89
CA PHE A 73 38.41 -3.07 -21.84
C PHE A 73 37.19 -2.21 -22.18
N ASN A 74 37.08 -1.76 -23.44
CA ASN A 74 35.91 -1.04 -23.91
C ASN A 74 34.64 -1.90 -23.82
N ILE A 75 34.72 -3.17 -24.23
CA ILE A 75 33.61 -4.12 -24.08
C ILE A 75 33.24 -4.30 -22.60
N LEU A 76 34.23 -4.45 -21.72
CA LEU A 76 34.01 -4.59 -20.27
C LEU A 76 33.35 -3.35 -19.66
N ALA A 77 33.79 -2.16 -20.06
CA ALA A 77 33.22 -0.89 -19.61
C ALA A 77 31.76 -0.74 -20.04
N VAL A 78 31.43 -1.13 -21.28
CA VAL A 78 30.04 -1.12 -21.80
C VAL A 78 29.17 -2.11 -21.03
N ILE A 79 29.66 -3.33 -20.76
CA ILE A 79 28.95 -4.33 -19.95
C ILE A 79 28.69 -3.80 -18.54
N PHE A 80 29.67 -3.16 -17.92
CA PHE A 80 29.52 -2.59 -16.58
C PHE A 80 28.50 -1.44 -16.55
N LEU A 81 28.54 -0.55 -17.54
CA LEU A 81 27.58 0.55 -17.69
C LEU A 81 26.15 -0.01 -17.91
N TYR A 82 26.01 -1.07 -18.69
CA TYR A 82 24.74 -1.76 -18.91
C TYR A 82 24.18 -2.33 -17.60
N LEU A 83 24.99 -3.06 -16.82
CA LEU A 83 24.58 -3.63 -15.54
C LEU A 83 24.16 -2.54 -14.53
N LEU A 84 24.89 -1.44 -14.47
CA LEU A 84 24.55 -0.29 -13.62
C LEU A 84 23.23 0.35 -14.05
N THR A 85 23.05 0.55 -15.35
CA THR A 85 21.83 1.14 -15.91
C THR A 85 20.62 0.24 -15.67
N PHE A 86 20.77 -1.06 -15.90
CA PHE A 86 19.75 -2.08 -15.64
C PHE A 86 19.33 -2.06 -14.17
N LYS A 87 20.29 -2.14 -13.23
CA LYS A 87 20.03 -2.12 -11.79
C LYS A 87 19.31 -0.84 -11.34
N ASN A 88 19.66 0.31 -11.93
CA ASN A 88 19.03 1.58 -11.60
C ASN A 88 17.58 1.67 -12.14
N ILE A 89 17.34 1.18 -13.36
CA ILE A 89 16.01 1.08 -13.94
C ILE A 89 15.13 0.14 -13.11
N GLU A 90 15.64 -1.04 -12.78
CA GLU A 90 14.93 -2.05 -11.99
C GLU A 90 14.57 -1.52 -10.60
N ALA A 91 15.53 -0.89 -9.90
CA ALA A 91 15.27 -0.25 -8.61
C ALA A 91 14.18 0.84 -8.70
N ARG A 92 14.17 1.62 -9.79
CA ARG A 92 13.14 2.64 -10.04
C ARG A 92 11.78 2.00 -10.31
N THR A 93 11.73 0.92 -11.08
CA THR A 93 10.49 0.18 -11.38
C THR A 93 9.90 -0.42 -10.11
N ILE A 94 10.71 -1.12 -9.30
CA ILE A 94 10.30 -1.68 -8.00
C ILE A 94 9.77 -0.57 -7.07
N SER A 95 10.45 0.58 -7.03
CA SER A 95 10.00 1.70 -6.21
C SER A 95 8.67 2.29 -6.69
N LYS A 96 8.41 2.30 -8.01
CA LYS A 96 7.14 2.77 -8.56
C LYS A 96 6.01 1.80 -8.24
N GLU A 97 6.22 0.50 -8.41
CA GLU A 97 5.22 -0.53 -8.09
C GLU A 97 4.87 -0.51 -6.60
N LYS A 98 5.88 -0.46 -5.72
CA LYS A 98 5.64 -0.34 -4.28
C LYS A 98 4.87 0.93 -3.90
N ASN A 99 5.09 2.03 -4.61
CA ASN A 99 4.35 3.26 -4.36
C ASN A 99 2.88 3.13 -4.80
N LYS A 100 2.62 2.49 -5.95
CA LYS A 100 1.26 2.20 -6.41
C LYS A 100 0.52 1.30 -5.41
N GLU A 101 1.18 0.25 -4.92
CA GLU A 101 0.62 -0.65 -3.90
C GLU A 101 0.29 0.10 -2.61
N ASN A 102 1.17 0.99 -2.14
CA ASN A 102 0.90 1.80 -0.95
C ASN A 102 -0.30 2.74 -1.14
N ILE A 103 -0.48 3.31 -2.33
CA ILE A 103 -1.62 4.18 -2.65
C ILE A 103 -2.92 3.36 -2.61
N VAL A 104 -2.94 2.19 -3.25
CA VAL A 104 -4.09 1.26 -3.21
C VAL A 104 -4.46 0.92 -1.77
N ASN A 105 -3.47 0.51 -0.96
CA ASN A 105 -3.71 0.13 0.43
C ASN A 105 -4.26 1.29 1.26
N ALA A 106 -3.76 2.51 1.05
CA ALA A 106 -4.25 3.70 1.74
C ALA A 106 -5.71 4.02 1.38
N LEU A 107 -6.09 3.87 0.10
CA LEU A 107 -7.46 4.08 -0.36
C LEU A 107 -8.43 3.04 0.20
N LEU A 108 -8.02 1.77 0.25
CA LEU A 108 -8.82 0.71 0.86
C LEU A 108 -8.98 0.92 2.37
N GLU A 109 -7.90 1.30 3.06
CA GLU A 109 -7.93 1.61 4.50
C GLU A 109 -8.88 2.77 4.81
N GLU A 110 -8.86 3.83 3.98
CA GLU A 110 -9.79 4.96 4.09
C GLU A 110 -11.25 4.51 3.93
N CYS A 111 -11.56 3.75 2.89
CA CYS A 111 -12.93 3.25 2.66
C CYS A 111 -13.44 2.41 3.84
N TYR A 112 -12.63 1.47 4.32
CA TYR A 112 -13.00 0.57 5.41
C TYR A 112 -13.14 1.31 6.75
N THR A 113 -12.32 2.35 6.98
CA THR A 113 -12.45 3.21 8.16
C THR A 113 -13.75 4.03 8.09
N ASN A 114 -14.07 4.59 6.92
CA ASN A 114 -15.32 5.34 6.72
C ASN A 114 -16.55 4.46 6.95
N ILE A 115 -16.55 3.22 6.46
CA ILE A 115 -17.62 2.25 6.70
C ILE A 115 -17.85 2.03 8.19
N ASN A 116 -16.79 1.78 8.98
CA ASN A 116 -16.94 1.59 10.43
C ASN A 116 -17.57 2.81 11.11
N THR A 117 -17.16 4.02 10.74
CA THR A 117 -17.76 5.25 11.31
C THR A 117 -19.23 5.42 10.90
N LEU A 118 -19.57 5.06 9.66
CA LEU A 118 -20.93 5.12 9.13
C LEU A 118 -21.85 4.09 9.80
N ILE A 119 -21.38 2.86 10.02
CA ILE A 119 -22.13 1.79 10.71
C ILE A 119 -22.59 2.23 12.10
N ASP A 120 -21.72 2.92 12.86
CA ASP A 120 -22.07 3.42 14.17
C ASP A 120 -23.10 4.56 14.09
N SER A 121 -22.98 5.43 13.08
CA SER A 121 -23.92 6.53 12.85
C SER A 121 -25.29 6.08 12.31
N LEU A 122 -25.35 4.99 11.54
CA LEU A 122 -26.58 4.39 10.99
C LEU A 122 -27.51 3.87 12.10
N VAL A 123 -26.96 3.48 13.25
CA VAL A 123 -27.77 3.08 14.41
C VAL A 123 -28.37 4.30 15.11
N ALA A 124 -27.62 5.42 15.16
CA ALA A 124 -28.05 6.65 15.82
C ALA A 124 -29.06 7.44 14.97
N ILE A 125 -28.87 7.43 13.65
CA ILE A 125 -29.73 8.10 12.69
C ILE A 125 -30.69 7.05 12.15
N LYS A 126 -31.91 6.99 12.70
CA LYS A 126 -33.07 6.33 12.06
C LYS A 126 -33.37 7.04 10.75
N MET A 127 -32.52 6.88 9.74
CA MET A 127 -32.69 7.54 8.46
C MET A 127 -34.02 7.08 7.85
N LYS A 128 -34.81 8.03 7.35
CA LYS A 128 -35.79 7.74 6.32
C LYS A 128 -34.99 7.34 5.08
N VAL A 129 -34.67 6.05 4.98
CA VAL A 129 -33.85 5.54 3.89
C VAL A 129 -34.68 5.57 2.60
N THR A 130 -34.39 6.55 1.75
CA THR A 130 -34.78 6.60 0.34
C THR A 130 -33.65 6.02 -0.52
N GLU A 131 -33.95 5.68 -1.77
CA GLU A 131 -32.93 5.21 -2.71
C GLU A 131 -31.79 6.24 -2.91
N GLU A 132 -32.12 7.52 -2.86
CA GLU A 132 -31.17 8.63 -2.92
C GLU A 132 -30.23 8.65 -1.71
N SER A 133 -30.75 8.49 -0.50
CA SER A 133 -29.92 8.40 0.72
C SER A 133 -29.02 7.16 0.76
N ILE A 134 -29.42 6.07 0.10
CA ILE A 134 -28.56 4.88 -0.04
C ILE A 134 -27.37 5.20 -0.94
N ASN A 135 -27.59 5.89 -2.05
CA ASN A 135 -26.51 6.29 -2.95
C ASN A 135 -25.58 7.29 -2.28
N GLU A 136 -26.10 8.28 -1.54
CA GLU A 136 -25.29 9.20 -0.73
C GLU A 136 -24.45 8.45 0.32
N ALA A 137 -25.03 7.48 1.03
CA ALA A 137 -24.30 6.66 1.98
C ALA A 137 -23.19 5.82 1.31
N MET A 138 -23.43 5.33 0.09
CA MET A 138 -22.42 4.63 -0.71
C MET A 138 -21.28 5.58 -1.11
N ASP A 139 -21.59 6.80 -1.54
CA ASP A 139 -20.59 7.79 -1.94
C ASP A 139 -19.73 8.25 -0.75
N ILE A 140 -20.30 8.35 0.45
CA ILE A 140 -19.56 8.65 1.68
C ILE A 140 -18.69 7.47 2.11
N ALA A 141 -19.20 6.24 1.99
CA ALA A 141 -18.47 5.03 2.37
C ALA A 141 -17.32 4.70 1.38
N PHE A 142 -17.52 5.02 0.09
CA PHE A 142 -16.62 4.69 -1.00
C PHE A 142 -16.28 5.93 -1.85
N PRO A 143 -15.66 6.98 -1.27
CA PRO A 143 -15.44 8.27 -1.93
C PRO A 143 -14.55 8.18 -3.18
N ASN A 144 -13.72 7.14 -3.25
CA ASN A 144 -12.75 6.91 -4.32
C ASN A 144 -13.06 5.63 -5.14
N ASP A 145 -14.32 5.18 -5.19
CA ASP A 145 -14.70 3.93 -5.89
C ASP A 145 -14.20 3.89 -7.34
N ASN A 146 -14.38 4.98 -8.10
CA ASN A 146 -13.91 5.07 -9.49
C ASN A 146 -12.40 4.83 -9.60
N LEU A 147 -11.64 5.42 -8.69
CA LEU A 147 -10.19 5.31 -8.67
C LEU A 147 -9.75 3.90 -8.24
N ILE A 148 -10.45 3.28 -7.30
CA ILE A 148 -10.24 1.87 -6.93
C ILE A 148 -10.56 0.94 -8.10
N GLN A 149 -11.65 1.17 -8.84
CA GLN A 149 -12.00 0.39 -10.03
C GLN A 149 -10.95 0.50 -11.14
N ASP A 150 -10.36 1.67 -11.34
CA ASP A 150 -9.29 1.83 -12.33
C ASP A 150 -8.00 1.13 -11.87
N LEU A 151 -7.68 1.18 -10.57
CA LEU A 151 -6.56 0.43 -9.99
C LEU A 151 -6.77 -1.10 -10.06
N ILE A 152 -8.03 -1.57 -10.01
CA ILE A 152 -8.40 -2.97 -10.24
C ILE A 152 -8.12 -3.38 -11.68
N LYS A 153 -8.52 -2.56 -12.67
CA LYS A 153 -8.26 -2.82 -14.10
C LYS A 153 -6.76 -2.89 -14.41
N ASP A 154 -5.97 -2.10 -13.69
CA ASP A 154 -4.51 -2.09 -13.80
C ASP A 154 -3.83 -3.31 -13.13
N GLY A 155 -4.61 -4.23 -12.52
CA GLY A 155 -4.09 -5.44 -11.89
C GLY A 155 -3.29 -5.19 -10.60
N LEU A 156 -3.48 -4.03 -9.96
CA LEU A 156 -2.74 -3.65 -8.75
C LEU A 156 -3.32 -4.25 -7.48
N LEU A 157 -4.58 -4.71 -7.52
CA LEU A 157 -5.20 -5.46 -6.43
C LEU A 157 -5.05 -6.95 -6.68
N THR A 158 -4.78 -7.69 -5.62
CA THR A 158 -4.87 -9.16 -5.66
C THR A 158 -6.34 -9.59 -5.83
N GLU A 159 -6.55 -10.79 -6.36
CA GLU A 159 -7.89 -11.39 -6.48
C GLU A 159 -8.65 -11.35 -5.15
N LYS A 160 -7.96 -11.66 -4.05
CA LYS A 160 -8.54 -11.62 -2.71
C LYS A 160 -9.00 -10.22 -2.31
N GLU A 161 -8.17 -9.20 -2.53
CA GLU A 161 -8.51 -7.81 -2.19
C GLU A 161 -9.70 -7.29 -3.02
N LEU A 162 -9.79 -7.71 -4.28
CA LEU A 162 -10.93 -7.41 -5.14
C LEU A 162 -12.21 -8.09 -4.63
N MET A 163 -12.13 -9.37 -4.25
CA MET A 163 -13.27 -10.10 -3.70
C MET A 163 -13.73 -9.50 -2.37
N ASP A 164 -12.79 -9.18 -1.48
CA ASP A 164 -13.07 -8.55 -0.19
C ASP A 164 -13.73 -7.18 -0.39
N TYR A 165 -13.20 -6.34 -1.29
CA TYR A 165 -13.77 -5.04 -1.62
C TYR A 165 -15.21 -5.15 -2.12
N ASN A 166 -15.46 -6.03 -3.10
CA ASN A 166 -16.80 -6.22 -3.66
C ASN A 166 -17.78 -6.81 -2.64
N SER A 167 -17.32 -7.75 -1.81
CA SER A 167 -18.11 -8.35 -0.73
C SER A 167 -18.52 -7.31 0.30
N ILE A 168 -17.58 -6.49 0.76
CA ILE A 168 -17.83 -5.39 1.71
C ILE A 168 -18.79 -4.37 1.11
N LYS A 169 -18.59 -3.97 -0.15
CA LYS A 169 -19.47 -3.03 -0.87
C LYS A 169 -20.91 -3.57 -0.97
N ALA A 170 -21.07 -4.83 -1.34
CA ALA A 170 -22.38 -5.47 -1.43
C ALA A 170 -23.05 -5.60 -0.05
N SER A 171 -22.29 -5.99 0.98
CA SER A 171 -22.79 -6.15 2.35
C SER A 171 -23.18 -4.80 2.98
N PHE A 172 -22.41 -3.75 2.74
CA PHE A 172 -22.74 -2.39 3.15
C PHE A 172 -24.04 -1.92 2.49
N LYS A 173 -24.16 -2.04 1.16
CA LYS A 173 -25.38 -1.70 0.43
C LYS A 173 -26.60 -2.46 0.98
N ARG A 174 -26.45 -3.76 1.25
CA ARG A 174 -27.52 -4.60 1.84
C ARG A 174 -27.93 -4.08 3.22
N THR A 175 -26.96 -3.75 4.07
CA THR A 175 -27.19 -3.28 5.44
C THR A 175 -27.93 -1.94 5.46
N VAL A 176 -27.46 -0.97 4.67
CA VAL A 176 -28.12 0.34 4.55
C VAL A 176 -29.51 0.18 3.95
N SER A 177 -29.66 -0.61 2.89
CA SER A 177 -30.97 -0.86 2.26
C SER A 177 -31.96 -1.52 3.22
N PHE A 178 -31.49 -2.44 4.07
CA PHE A 178 -32.34 -3.14 5.04
C PHE A 178 -32.74 -2.24 6.23
N SER A 179 -31.91 -1.26 6.58
CA SER A 179 -32.21 -0.34 7.68
C SER A 179 -33.52 0.46 7.49
N ARG A 180 -34.03 0.60 6.25
CA ARG A 180 -35.33 1.19 5.95
C ARG A 180 -36.50 0.50 6.68
N PHE A 181 -36.38 -0.80 6.92
CA PHE A 181 -37.42 -1.60 7.57
C PHE A 181 -37.48 -1.35 9.09
N MET A 182 -36.42 -0.80 9.69
CA MET A 182 -36.35 -0.47 11.13
C MET A 182 -37.22 0.75 11.50
N VAL A 183 -37.68 1.52 10.52
CA VAL A 183 -38.47 2.76 10.72
C VAL A 183 -39.98 2.51 10.54
N LEU A 184 -40.36 1.32 10.05
CA LEU A 184 -41.77 0.98 9.85
C LEU A 184 -42.48 0.75 11.19
N LYS A 185 -43.73 1.23 11.29
CA LYS A 185 -44.62 0.88 12.39
C LYS A 185 -45.18 -0.51 12.11
N LEU A 186 -44.58 -1.52 12.74
CA LEU A 186 -44.95 -2.92 12.62
C LEU A 186 -45.36 -3.47 13.99
N GLU A 187 -46.01 -4.63 14.00
CA GLU A 187 -46.28 -5.40 15.22
C GLU A 187 -44.96 -5.76 15.93
N ASP A 188 -45.00 -5.87 17.26
CA ASP A 188 -43.79 -5.98 18.09
C ASP A 188 -42.96 -7.25 17.82
N ASP A 189 -43.61 -8.34 17.43
CA ASP A 189 -42.99 -9.60 17.02
C ASP A 189 -42.23 -9.46 15.69
N ILE A 190 -42.87 -8.87 14.67
CA ILE A 190 -42.26 -8.59 13.37
C ILE A 190 -41.07 -7.64 13.52
N LYS A 191 -41.22 -6.62 14.37
CA LYS A 191 -40.14 -5.67 14.66
C LYS A 191 -38.93 -6.35 15.29
N THR A 192 -39.15 -7.27 16.23
CA THR A 192 -38.08 -8.04 16.88
C THR A 192 -37.32 -8.90 15.87
N ASP A 193 -38.01 -9.53 14.93
CA ASP A 193 -37.39 -10.33 13.87
C ASP A 193 -36.57 -9.46 12.90
N ILE A 194 -37.07 -8.28 12.52
CA ILE A 194 -36.33 -7.33 11.67
C ILE A 194 -35.07 -6.83 12.38
N GLU A 195 -35.15 -6.48 13.67
CA GLU A 195 -33.99 -6.07 14.46
C GLU A 195 -32.94 -7.17 14.53
N LYS A 196 -33.36 -8.44 14.66
CA LYS A 196 -32.47 -9.60 14.66
C LYS A 196 -31.76 -9.79 13.33
N VAL A 197 -32.48 -9.68 12.21
CA VAL A 197 -31.91 -9.78 10.86
C VAL A 197 -30.95 -8.63 10.58
N TYR A 198 -31.33 -7.40 10.92
CA TYR A 198 -30.47 -6.22 10.77
C TYR A 198 -29.17 -6.37 11.56
N LYS A 199 -29.27 -6.84 12.82
CA LYS A 199 -28.09 -7.11 13.65
C LYS A 199 -27.19 -8.16 13.03
N GLY A 200 -27.76 -9.19 12.39
CA GLY A 200 -27.02 -10.19 11.61
C GLY A 200 -26.19 -9.56 10.48
N TYR A 201 -26.82 -8.75 9.64
CA TYR A 201 -26.12 -8.04 8.56
C TYR A 201 -25.06 -7.07 9.07
N LYS A 202 -25.36 -6.36 10.16
CA LYS A 202 -24.39 -5.46 10.81
C LYS A 202 -23.16 -6.24 11.28
N THR A 203 -23.33 -7.34 12.01
CA THR A 203 -22.21 -8.15 12.50
C THR A 203 -21.40 -8.79 11.35
N GLU A 204 -22.07 -9.26 10.30
CA GLU A 204 -21.40 -9.78 9.08
C GLU A 204 -20.51 -8.70 8.43
N LEU A 205 -21.05 -7.49 8.27
CA LEU A 205 -20.31 -6.36 7.71
C LEU A 205 -19.12 -5.96 8.60
N GLU A 206 -19.30 -5.83 9.91
CA GLU A 206 -18.24 -5.50 10.86
C GLU A 206 -17.11 -6.54 10.83
N THR A 207 -17.45 -7.83 10.71
CA THR A 207 -16.46 -8.91 10.63
C THR A 207 -15.69 -8.88 9.31
N LEU A 208 -16.36 -8.66 8.18
CA LEU A 208 -15.70 -8.51 6.88
C LEU A 208 -14.74 -7.31 6.86
N VAL A 209 -15.20 -6.15 7.32
CA VAL A 209 -14.40 -4.91 7.37
C VAL A 209 -13.20 -5.06 8.32
N SER A 210 -13.41 -5.63 9.50
CA SER A 210 -12.33 -5.84 10.48
C SER A 210 -11.28 -6.82 9.96
N SER A 211 -11.71 -7.92 9.34
CA SER A 211 -10.82 -8.90 8.71
C SER A 211 -9.98 -8.27 7.58
N ALA A 212 -10.62 -7.49 6.70
CA ALA A 212 -9.92 -6.82 5.60
C ALA A 212 -8.93 -5.76 6.12
N LEU A 213 -9.29 -4.99 7.14
CA LEU A 213 -8.39 -4.03 7.78
C LEU A 213 -7.18 -4.69 8.46
N GLU A 214 -7.36 -5.84 9.13
CA GLU A 214 -6.23 -6.58 9.70
C GLU A 214 -5.29 -7.09 8.61
N GLN A 215 -5.82 -7.60 7.51
CA GLN A 215 -5.00 -8.08 6.39
C GLN A 215 -4.20 -6.95 5.74
N LEU A 216 -4.79 -5.77 5.55
CA LEU A 216 -4.09 -4.59 5.05
C LEU A 216 -2.95 -4.16 5.99
N LYS A 217 -3.19 -4.19 7.31
CA LYS A 217 -2.16 -3.88 8.32
C LYS A 217 -1.01 -4.89 8.30
N LEU A 218 -1.33 -6.18 8.12
CA LEU A 218 -0.32 -7.25 8.00
C LEU A 218 0.51 -7.09 6.71
N LYS A 219 -0.09 -6.63 5.61
CA LYS A 219 0.59 -6.38 4.34
C LYS A 219 1.50 -5.14 4.39
N GLY A 220 1.12 -4.13 5.17
CA GLY A 220 1.89 -2.91 5.40
C GLY A 220 3.10 -3.05 6.34
N LEU A 221 3.24 -4.19 7.04
CA LEU A 221 4.40 -4.48 7.88
C LEU A 221 5.60 -4.86 7.00
N PRO A 222 6.78 -4.23 7.19
CA PRO A 222 7.97 -4.58 6.41
C PRO A 222 8.36 -6.03 6.70
N LYS A 223 8.34 -6.87 5.66
CA LYS A 223 9.04 -8.16 5.63
C LYS A 223 10.55 -7.95 5.72
#